data_AF-A0A7J5E8L8-F1
#
_entry.id   AF-A0A7J5E8L8-F1
#
_cell.length_a   1.000
_cell.length_b   1.000
_cell.length_c   1.000
_cell.angle_alpha   90.00
_cell.angle_beta   90.00
_cell.angle_gamma   90.00
#
_symmetry.space_group_name_H-M   'P 1'
#
loop_
_entity.id
_entity.type
_entity.pdbx_description
1 polymer ?
#
loop_
_entity_poly.entity_id
_entity_poly.type
_entity_poly.pdbx_seq_one_letter_code
_entity_poly.pdbx_strand_id
1 'polypeptide(L)'
;MLETILNIYLIIQNGFVAAFRAKAYEMEGGDDDKIKFLKSKAKQDFESAYVFDATSNAKGAFMSYNKFAKLEKQGMHFQLFEEIFSNFNIPENPLICVTPVVDGEIIGE
;
A
#
# COMPACT_ATOMS: atom_id res chain seq x y z
N MET A 1 7.78 -21.45 5.68
CA MET A 1 6.60 -20.95 6.43
C MET A 1 5.87 -20.06 5.47
N LEU A 2 4.59 -20.34 5.27
CA LEU A 2 3.72 -19.54 4.43
C LEU A 2 3.37 -18.26 5.16
N GLU A 3 3.60 -17.13 4.49
CA GLU A 3 3.37 -15.80 5.04
C GLU A 3 2.53 -14.98 4.06
N THR A 4 1.66 -14.14 4.60
CA THR A 4 0.88 -13.19 3.79
C THR A 4 1.70 -11.93 3.52
N ILE A 5 1.94 -11.64 2.25
CA ILE A 5 2.68 -10.47 1.77
C ILE A 5 1.78 -9.58 0.93
N LEU A 6 2.03 -8.27 0.88
CA LEU A 6 1.15 -7.34 0.16
C LEU A 6 1.88 -6.44 -0.82
N ASN A 7 1.25 -6.25 -1.98
CA ASN A 7 1.43 -5.05 -2.78
C ASN A 7 0.39 -4.03 -2.35
N ILE A 8 0.82 -2.84 -1.95
CA ILE A 8 -0.02 -1.70 -1.61
C ILE A 8 0.25 -0.59 -2.62
N TYR A 9 -0.80 -0.02 -3.20
CA TYR A 9 -0.72 1.10 -4.12
C TYR A 9 -1.24 2.36 -3.43
N LEU A 10 -0.37 3.35 -3.31
CA LEU A 10 -0.72 4.65 -2.74
C LEU A 10 -1.23 5.56 -3.85
N ILE A 11 -2.54 5.80 -3.90
CA ILE A 11 -3.15 6.60 -4.97
C ILE A 11 -3.07 8.08 -4.61
N ILE A 12 -2.28 8.83 -5.36
CA ILE A 12 -2.05 10.25 -5.18
C ILE A 12 -2.71 10.99 -6.34
N GLN A 13 -3.67 11.87 -6.02
CA GLN A 13 -4.33 12.73 -7.00
C GLN A 13 -4.11 14.18 -6.60
N ASN A 14 -3.54 14.99 -7.50
CA ASN A 14 -3.25 16.40 -7.27
C ASN A 14 -2.46 16.66 -5.96
N GLY A 15 -1.55 15.75 -5.59
CA GLY A 15 -0.75 15.83 -4.37
C GLY A 15 -1.42 15.37 -3.07
N PHE A 16 -2.62 14.80 -3.16
CA PHE A 16 -3.37 14.25 -2.01
C PHE A 16 -3.53 12.74 -2.11
N VAL A 17 -3.48 12.05 -0.99
CA VAL A 17 -3.77 10.62 -0.88
C VAL A 17 -5.27 10.42 -1.01
N ALA A 18 -5.71 9.98 -2.18
CA ALA A 18 -7.12 9.87 -2.54
C ALA A 18 -7.69 8.47 -2.23
N ALA A 19 -6.87 7.44 -2.33
CA ALA A 19 -7.24 6.06 -2.07
C ALA A 19 -6.00 5.20 -1.85
N PHE A 20 -6.23 3.96 -1.47
CA PHE A 20 -5.26 2.89 -1.52
C PHE A 20 -5.81 1.76 -2.38
N ARG A 21 -4.90 0.94 -2.92
CA ARG A 21 -5.27 -0.39 -3.36
C ARG A 21 -4.36 -1.41 -2.74
N ALA A 22 -4.80 -2.64 -2.58
CA ALA A 22 -3.91 -3.70 -2.16
C ALA A 22 -4.25 -5.06 -2.75
N LYS A 23 -3.21 -5.88 -2.87
CA LYS A 23 -3.32 -7.28 -3.27
C LYS A 23 -2.40 -8.12 -2.39
N ALA A 24 -2.98 -9.14 -1.77
CA ALA A 24 -2.28 -10.06 -0.90
C ALA A 24 -1.89 -11.34 -1.64
N TYR A 25 -0.80 -11.93 -1.19
CA TYR A 25 -0.28 -13.21 -1.64
C TYR A 25 0.16 -14.03 -0.42
N GLU A 26 0.05 -15.35 -0.53
CA GLU A 26 0.65 -16.27 0.42
C GLU A 26 1.89 -16.87 -0.23
N MET A 27 3.06 -16.66 0.38
CA MET A 27 4.34 -17.08 -0.20
C MET A 27 5.31 -17.57 0.86
N GLU A 28 6.02 -18.65 0.56
CA GLU A 28 7.17 -19.11 1.32
C GLU A 28 8.48 -18.59 0.68
N GLY A 29 9.54 -18.48 1.47
CA GLY A 29 10.86 -18.10 0.98
C GLY A 29 11.50 -16.98 1.78
N GLY A 30 12.66 -16.51 1.32
CA GLY A 30 13.33 -15.36 1.91
C GLY A 30 12.65 -14.04 1.53
N ASP A 31 12.84 -13.03 2.36
CA ASP A 31 12.25 -11.70 2.16
C ASP A 31 12.66 -11.07 0.83
N ASP A 32 13.91 -11.26 0.40
CA ASP A 32 14.40 -10.77 -0.90
C ASP A 32 13.61 -11.34 -2.09
N ASP A 33 13.24 -12.63 -2.04
CA ASP A 33 12.50 -13.28 -3.11
C ASP A 33 11.03 -12.85 -3.10
N LYS A 34 10.43 -12.71 -1.91
CA LYS A 34 9.08 -12.15 -1.74
C LYS A 34 9.01 -10.71 -2.26
N ILE A 35 10.00 -9.87 -1.96
CA ILE A 35 10.09 -8.49 -2.46
C ILE A 35 10.23 -8.47 -3.98
N LYS A 36 11.11 -9.29 -4.56
CA LYS A 36 11.25 -9.39 -6.02
C LYS A 36 9.95 -9.83 -6.69
N PHE A 37 9.26 -10.81 -6.10
CA PHE A 37 7.97 -11.26 -6.58
C PHE A 37 6.95 -10.12 -6.57
N LEU A 38 6.77 -9.43 -5.44
CA LEU A 38 5.87 -8.28 -5.31
C LEU A 38 6.16 -7.20 -6.36
N LYS A 39 7.43 -6.82 -6.52
CA LYS A 39 7.83 -5.83 -7.55
C LYS A 39 7.51 -6.29 -8.97
N SER A 40 7.78 -7.57 -9.29
CA SER A 40 7.48 -8.13 -10.62
C SER A 40 5.99 -8.14 -10.96
N LYS A 41 5.13 -8.09 -9.94
CA LYS A 41 3.68 -8.15 -10.07
C LYS A 41 3.00 -6.78 -9.98
N ALA A 42 3.66 -5.78 -9.41
CA ALA A 42 3.07 -4.48 -9.10
C ALA A 42 2.30 -3.85 -10.29
N LYS A 43 2.91 -3.83 -11.48
CA LYS A 43 2.25 -3.25 -12.66
C LYS A 43 1.01 -4.02 -13.11
N GLN A 44 1.10 -5.36 -13.14
CA GLN A 44 0.01 -6.23 -13.59
C GLN A 44 -1.16 -6.23 -12.59
N ASP A 45 -0.85 -6.17 -11.30
CA ASP A 45 -1.83 -6.34 -10.26
C ASP A 45 -2.67 -5.11 -9.98
N PHE A 46 -2.17 -3.91 -10.34
CA PHE A 46 -2.80 -2.64 -10.02
C PHE A 46 -4.29 -2.56 -10.40
N GLU A 47 -4.66 -3.08 -11.57
CA GLU A 47 -6.04 -3.05 -12.07
C GLU A 47 -6.97 -4.01 -11.30
N SER A 48 -6.41 -5.10 -10.78
CA SER A 48 -7.15 -6.15 -10.05
C SER A 48 -7.08 -6.01 -8.53
N ALA A 49 -6.33 -5.05 -8.02
CA ALA A 49 -6.14 -4.83 -6.59
C ALA A 49 -7.42 -4.28 -5.94
N TYR A 50 -7.70 -4.73 -4.71
CA TYR A 50 -8.85 -4.28 -3.95
C TYR A 50 -8.70 -2.79 -3.58
N VAL A 51 -9.78 -2.01 -3.69
CA VAL A 51 -9.76 -0.57 -3.45
C VAL A 51 -10.18 -0.26 -2.02
N PHE A 52 -9.42 0.61 -1.36
CA PHE A 52 -9.71 1.13 -0.03
C PHE A 52 -9.79 2.66 -0.12
N ASP A 53 -10.85 3.25 0.41
CA ASP A 53 -11.04 4.70 0.37
C ASP A 53 -10.11 5.40 1.37
N ALA A 54 -9.52 6.53 0.98
CA ALA A 54 -8.72 7.30 1.93
C ALA A 54 -9.63 8.00 2.94
N THR A 55 -9.18 8.05 4.20
CA THR A 55 -9.88 8.82 5.22
C THR A 55 -9.79 10.32 4.89
N SER A 56 -10.93 11.00 4.96
CA SER A 56 -11.02 12.44 4.83
C SER A 56 -11.20 13.08 6.19
N ASN A 57 -10.75 14.33 6.35
CA ASN A 57 -11.00 15.09 7.58
C ASN A 57 -12.48 15.52 7.68
N ALA A 58 -12.86 16.18 8.77
CA ALA A 58 -14.23 16.66 8.99
C ALA A 58 -14.76 17.63 7.90
N LYS A 59 -13.89 18.18 7.05
CA LYS A 59 -14.23 19.03 5.91
C LYS A 59 -14.25 18.27 4.58
N GLY A 60 -14.10 16.95 4.60
CA GLY A 60 -14.01 16.11 3.40
C GLY A 60 -12.66 16.21 2.67
N ALA A 61 -11.64 16.85 3.23
CA ALA A 61 -10.35 16.98 2.56
C ALA A 61 -9.41 15.81 2.88
N PHE A 62 -8.80 15.27 1.84
CA PHE A 62 -7.81 14.20 1.92
C PHE A 62 -6.48 14.65 2.51
N MET A 63 -5.68 13.69 3.00
CA MET A 63 -4.34 13.95 3.51
C MET A 63 -3.39 14.32 2.37
N SER A 64 -2.57 15.36 2.53
CA SER A 64 -1.50 15.63 1.56
C SER A 64 -0.43 14.55 1.58
N TYR A 65 0.15 14.23 0.42
CA TYR A 65 1.22 13.23 0.33
C TYR A 65 2.42 13.59 1.21
N ASN A 66 2.78 14.88 1.30
CA ASN A 66 3.87 15.34 2.17
C ASN A 66 3.64 14.99 3.65
N LYS A 67 2.39 15.09 4.12
CA LYS A 67 2.03 14.69 5.48
C LYS A 67 2.06 13.18 5.63
N PHE A 68 1.53 12.45 4.65
CA PHE A 68 1.56 10.99 4.62
C PHE A 68 2.99 10.45 4.70
N ALA A 69 3.87 10.89 3.79
CA ALA A 69 5.27 10.48 3.73
C ALA A 69 6.04 10.80 5.02
N LYS A 70 5.67 11.87 5.73
CA LYS A 70 6.24 12.18 7.05
C LYS A 70 5.83 11.16 8.11
N LEU A 71 4.55 10.77 8.14
CA LEU A 71 4.03 9.76 9.07
C LEU A 71 4.60 8.37 8.76
N GLU A 72 4.70 8.03 7.48
CA GLU A 72 5.28 6.76 7.03
C GLU A 72 6.75 6.63 7.48
N LYS A 73 7.56 7.68 7.28
CA LYS A 73 8.95 7.73 7.78
C LYS A 73 9.07 7.65 9.30
N GLN A 74 8.00 7.95 10.03
CA GLN A 74 7.94 7.81 11.50
C GLN A 74 7.52 6.40 11.95
N GLY A 75 7.33 5.46 11.02
CA GLY A 75 6.94 4.09 11.31
C GLY A 75 5.44 3.89 11.54
N MET A 76 4.60 4.85 11.15
CA MET A 76 3.16 4.82 11.40
C MET A 76 2.38 3.92 10.43
N HIS A 77 3.05 2.92 9.82
CA HIS A 77 2.48 2.06 8.78
C HIS A 77 1.18 1.38 9.22
N PHE A 78 1.12 0.87 10.46
CA PHE A 78 -0.08 0.21 10.98
C PHE A 78 -1.30 1.12 10.96
N GLN A 79 -1.14 2.38 11.33
CA GLN A 79 -2.24 3.36 11.34
C GLN A 79 -2.59 3.84 9.93
N LEU A 80 -1.60 3.95 9.05
CA LEU A 80 -1.80 4.39 7.67
C LEU A 80 -2.51 3.32 6.82
N PHE A 81 -2.34 2.04 7.16
CA PHE A 81 -2.85 0.90 6.39
C PHE A 81 -3.74 -0.04 7.22
N GLU A 82 -4.30 0.44 8.33
CA GLU A 82 -5.07 -0.38 9.30
C GLU A 82 -6.21 -1.16 8.63
N GLU A 83 -6.97 -0.48 7.75
CA GLU A 83 -8.07 -1.08 7.02
C GLU A 83 -7.61 -2.20 6.08
N ILE A 84 -6.46 -2.00 5.42
CA ILE A 84 -5.84 -2.99 4.53
C ILE A 84 -5.41 -4.21 5.35
N PHE A 85 -4.68 -3.98 6.44
CA PHE A 85 -4.17 -5.05 7.29
C PHE A 85 -5.29 -5.85 7.94
N SER A 86 -6.36 -5.18 8.36
CA SER A 86 -7.55 -5.82 8.89
C SER A 86 -8.28 -6.65 7.83
N ASN A 87 -8.40 -6.15 6.59
CA ASN A 87 -9.08 -6.85 5.51
C ASN A 87 -8.37 -8.15 5.10
N PHE A 88 -7.04 -8.17 5.13
CA PHE A 88 -6.24 -9.33 4.74
C PHE A 88 -5.74 -10.19 5.93
N ASN A 89 -6.20 -9.92 7.16
CA ASN A 89 -5.79 -10.63 8.39
C ASN A 89 -4.26 -10.68 8.58
N ILE A 90 -3.63 -9.53 8.42
CA ILE A 90 -2.17 -9.40 8.36
C ILE A 90 -1.54 -9.42 9.77
N PRO A 91 -0.44 -10.17 9.99
CA PRO A 91 0.27 -10.18 11.27
C PRO A 91 0.98 -8.84 11.55
N GLU A 92 1.44 -8.61 12.79
CA GLU A 92 1.99 -7.32 13.23
C GLU A 92 3.19 -6.78 12.40
N ASN A 93 3.97 -7.66 11.76
CA ASN A 93 5.14 -7.28 10.95
C ASN A 93 5.05 -7.86 9.54
N PRO A 94 4.22 -7.30 8.65
CA PRO A 94 4.07 -7.83 7.31
C PRO A 94 5.17 -7.36 6.37
N LEU A 95 5.53 -8.24 5.44
CA LEU A 95 6.33 -7.86 4.29
C LEU A 95 5.42 -7.21 3.25
N ILE A 96 5.61 -5.91 3.05
CA ILE A 96 4.84 -5.10 2.11
C ILE A 96 5.74 -4.42 1.09
N CYS A 97 5.21 -4.21 -0.10
CA CYS A 97 5.78 -3.30 -1.09
C CYS A 97 4.77 -2.20 -1.36
N VAL A 98 5.18 -0.94 -1.18
CA VAL A 98 4.33 0.23 -1.42
C VAL A 98 4.76 0.86 -2.74
N THR A 99 3.83 0.95 -3.69
CA THR A 99 4.04 1.55 -5.01
C THR A 99 3.17 2.80 -5.14
N PRO A 100 3.76 4.00 -5.25
CA PRO A 100 2.98 5.22 -5.47
C PRO A 100 2.41 5.26 -6.89
N VAL A 101 1.15 5.69 -7.00
CA VAL A 101 0.47 5.96 -8.26
C VAL A 101 0.04 7.42 -8.28
N VAL A 102 0.74 8.24 -9.06
CA VAL A 102 0.59 9.70 -9.09
C VAL A 102 -0.16 10.10 -10.35
N ASP A 103 -1.35 10.66 -10.18
CA ASP A 103 -2.20 11.15 -11.27
C ASP A 103 -2.44 10.11 -12.38
N GLY A 104 -2.50 8.83 -11.98
CA GLY A 104 -2.73 7.68 -12.87
C GLY A 104 -1.45 6.96 -13.32
N GLU A 105 -0.27 7.49 -13.02
CA GLU A 105 1.01 6.89 -13.38
C GLU A 105 1.64 6.15 -12.21
N ILE A 106 2.02 4.89 -12.42
CA ILE A 106 2.76 4.10 -11.43
C ILE A 106 4.21 4.62 -11.40
N ILE A 107 4.66 5.10 -10.25
CA ILE A 107 6.00 5.67 -10.06
C ILE A 107 6.86 4.70 -9.26
N GLY A 108 8.05 4.40 -9.78
CA GLY A 108 9.04 3.55 -9.13
C GLY A 108 9.02 2.10 -9.65
N GLU A 109 9.96 1.81 -10.56
CA GLU A 109 10.54 0.48 -10.76
C GLU A 109 12.02 0.54 -10.33
#